data_AF-A0A940IPX1-F1
#
_entry.id   AF-A0A940IPX1-F1
#
_cell.length_a   1.000
_cell.length_b   1.000
_cell.length_c   1.000
_cell.angle_alpha   90.00
_cell.angle_beta   90.00
_cell.angle_gamma   90.00
#
_symmetry.space_group_name_H-M   'P 1'
#
loop_
_entity.id
_entity.type
_entity.pdbx_description
1 polymer ?
#
loop_
_entity_poly.entity_id
_entity_poly.type
_entity_poly.pdbx_seq_one_letter_code
_entity_poly.pdbx_strand_id
1 'polypeptide(L)'
;MLVYAISGFALVLGLILPLRWGVIGFLGAVAVLFLTQFGVNAGSGFEGTSWEESLILFEGSVVSYLGFNLQITGRAFALPLLVLAVVVVGRFKRAG
;
A
#
# COMPACT_ATOMS: atom_id res chain seq x y z
N MET A 1 1.08 -8.91 12.36
CA MET A 1 0.69 -7.75 13.19
C MET A 1 1.12 -6.40 12.60
N LEU A 2 2.38 -6.26 12.12
CA LEU A 2 2.87 -5.01 11.53
C LEU A 2 2.05 -4.52 10.31
N VAL A 3 1.68 -5.44 9.40
CA VAL A 3 0.83 -5.13 8.23
C VAL A 3 -0.51 -4.52 8.67
N TYR A 4 -1.20 -5.10 9.65
CA TYR A 4 -2.47 -4.57 10.15
C TYR A 4 -2.32 -3.20 10.82
N ALA A 5 -1.22 -2.97 11.54
CA ALA A 5 -0.93 -1.68 12.15
C ALA A 5 -0.69 -0.59 11.07
N ILE A 6 0.02 -0.93 10.01
CA ILE A 6 0.27 -0.05 8.86
C ILE A 6 -1.02 0.22 8.09
N SER A 7 -1.83 -0.82 7.83
CA SER A 7 -3.14 -0.67 7.20
C SER A 7 -4.07 0.22 8.03
N GLY A 8 -4.10 0.06 9.35
CA GLY A 8 -4.88 0.92 10.25
C GLY A 8 -4.38 2.36 10.24
N PHE A 9 -3.07 2.57 10.36
CA PHE A 9 -2.46 3.91 10.38
C PHE A 9 -2.73 4.67 9.09
N ALA A 10 -2.61 4.03 7.94
CA ALA A 10 -2.82 4.70 6.68
C ALA A 10 -4.30 4.72 6.22
N LEU A 11 -5.18 3.90 6.82
CA LEU A 11 -6.62 4.18 6.80
C LEU A 11 -6.92 5.51 7.53
N VAL A 12 -6.35 5.70 8.73
CA VAL A 12 -6.50 6.94 9.50
C VAL A 12 -5.93 8.15 8.74
N LEU A 13 -4.73 8.05 8.18
CA LEU A 13 -4.16 9.12 7.35
C LEU A 13 -4.98 9.36 6.08
N GLY A 14 -5.47 8.31 5.42
CA GLY A 14 -6.36 8.39 4.26
C GLY A 14 -7.70 9.05 4.56
N LEU A 15 -8.13 9.08 5.81
CA LEU A 15 -9.30 9.82 6.27
C LEU A 15 -8.98 11.27 6.67
N ILE A 16 -7.83 11.50 7.31
CA ILE A 16 -7.45 12.81 7.86
C ILE A 16 -6.85 13.73 6.79
N LEU A 17 -5.98 13.23 5.92
CA LEU A 17 -5.27 14.05 4.94
C LEU A 17 -6.20 14.71 3.91
N PRO A 18 -7.27 14.06 3.40
CA PRO A 18 -8.23 14.72 2.53
C PRO A 18 -9.03 15.83 3.21
N LEU A 19 -9.24 15.77 4.53
CA LEU A 19 -9.93 16.83 5.28
C LEU A 19 -9.12 18.13 5.27
N ARG A 20 -7.78 18.05 5.25
CA ARG A 20 -6.92 19.22 5.25
C ARG A 20 -6.55 19.66 3.83
N TRP A 21 -6.21 18.72 2.95
CA TRP A 21 -5.56 18.99 1.66
C TRP A 21 -6.33 18.44 0.44
N GLY A 22 -7.59 18.01 0.62
CA GLY A 22 -8.45 17.56 -0.48
C GLY A 22 -7.89 16.38 -1.27
N VAL A 23 -7.96 16.45 -2.60
CA VAL A 23 -7.48 15.39 -3.51
C VAL A 23 -5.98 15.14 -3.36
N ILE A 24 -5.17 16.17 -3.12
CA ILE A 24 -3.72 16.03 -2.96
C ILE A 24 -3.41 15.22 -1.68
N GLY A 25 -4.14 15.49 -0.59
CA GLY A 25 -4.05 14.71 0.64
C GLY A 25 -4.42 13.24 0.44
N PHE A 26 -5.45 12.96 -0.36
CA PHE A 26 -5.84 11.60 -0.73
C PHE A 26 -4.74 10.87 -1.51
N LEU A 27 -4.21 11.49 -2.57
CA LEU A 27 -3.14 10.89 -3.39
C LEU A 27 -1.89 10.60 -2.56
N GLY A 28 -1.49 11.53 -1.68
CA GLY A 28 -0.39 11.33 -0.76
C GLY A 28 -0.61 10.15 0.19
N ALA A 29 -1.81 10.04 0.78
CA ALA A 29 -2.15 8.93 1.67
C ALA A 29 -2.10 7.57 0.95
N VAL A 30 -2.66 7.51 -0.26
CA VAL A 30 -2.66 6.31 -1.10
C VAL A 30 -1.23 5.89 -1.45
N ALA A 31 -0.39 6.83 -1.88
CA ALA A 31 1.00 6.54 -2.22
C ALA A 31 1.78 6.01 -1.03
N VAL A 32 1.64 6.64 0.14
CA VAL A 32 2.31 6.19 1.38
C VAL A 32 1.83 4.81 1.80
N LEU A 33 0.51 4.56 1.79
CA LEU A 33 -0.03 3.23 2.13
C LEU A 33 0.51 2.17 1.18
N PHE A 34 0.48 2.44 -0.13
CA PHE A 34 0.93 1.51 -1.17
C PHE A 34 2.41 1.16 -1.01
N LEU A 35 3.26 2.18 -0.90
CA LEU A 35 4.70 2.00 -0.75
C LEU A 35 5.06 1.29 0.55
N THR A 36 4.32 1.57 1.64
CA THR A 36 4.56 0.87 2.90
C THR A 36 4.18 -0.61 2.79
N GLN A 37 3.03 -0.93 2.19
CA GLN A 37 2.62 -2.32 1.97
C GLN A 37 3.59 -3.05 1.04
N PHE A 38 4.03 -2.39 -0.03
CA PHE A 38 5.07 -2.91 -0.92
C PHE A 38 6.37 -3.21 -0.17
N GLY A 39 6.86 -2.26 0.62
CA GLY A 39 8.09 -2.42 1.38
C GLY A 39 8.01 -3.54 2.40
N VAL A 40 6.86 -3.71 3.07
CA VAL A 40 6.66 -4.84 4.01
C VAL A 40 6.62 -6.16 3.26
N ASN A 41 5.90 -6.27 2.14
CA ASN A 41 5.85 -7.49 1.35
C ASN A 41 7.25 -7.86 0.81
N ALA A 42 7.94 -6.91 0.19
CA ALA A 42 9.28 -7.11 -0.34
C ALA A 42 10.32 -7.37 0.76
N GLY A 43 10.15 -6.79 1.96
CA GLY A 43 11.06 -6.99 3.09
C GLY A 43 10.83 -8.29 3.87
N SER A 44 9.65 -8.91 3.72
CA SER A 44 9.32 -10.16 4.42
C SER A 44 9.81 -11.42 3.68
N GLY A 45 10.44 -11.25 2.52
CA GLY A 45 10.79 -12.34 1.62
C GLY A 45 9.58 -12.92 0.88
N PHE A 46 9.85 -13.80 -0.08
CA PHE A 46 8.83 -14.50 -0.85
C PHE A 46 8.33 -15.72 -0.08
N GLU A 47 7.01 -15.87 0.08
CA GLU A 47 6.39 -17.03 0.75
C GLU A 47 6.93 -17.38 2.16
N GLY A 48 7.53 -16.40 2.85
CA GLY A 48 8.10 -16.58 4.19
C GLY A 48 9.56 -17.07 4.21
N THR A 49 10.23 -17.13 3.05
CA THR A 49 11.67 -17.40 2.97
C THR A 49 12.49 -16.17 3.34
N SER A 50 13.79 -16.33 3.61
CA SER A 50 14.68 -15.18 3.80
C SER A 50 14.81 -14.34 2.52
N TRP A 51 15.36 -13.12 2.63
CA TRP A 51 15.66 -12.30 1.46
C TRP A 51 16.65 -12.99 0.50
N GLU A 52 17.69 -13.63 1.04
CA GLU A 52 18.69 -14.36 0.25
C GLU A 52 18.07 -15.54 -0.48
N GLU A 53 17.26 -16.34 0.21
CA GLU A 53 16.52 -17.46 -0.38
C GLU A 53 15.55 -16.99 -1.46
N SER A 54 14.87 -15.88 -1.21
CA SER A 54 14.00 -15.24 -2.19
C SER A 54 14.79 -14.88 -3.44
N LEU A 55 15.94 -14.21 -3.31
CA LEU A 55 16.73 -13.81 -4.46
C LEU A 55 17.22 -14.99 -5.30
N ILE A 56 17.51 -16.14 -4.69
CA ILE A 56 17.86 -17.36 -5.44
C ILE A 56 16.71 -17.77 -6.37
N LEU A 57 15.46 -17.70 -5.91
CA LEU A 57 14.27 -18.00 -6.72
C LEU A 57 14.06 -17.02 -7.89
N PHE A 58 14.64 -15.82 -7.80
CA PHE A 58 14.61 -14.79 -8.85
C PHE A 58 15.95 -14.68 -9.59
N GLU A 59 16.76 -15.75 -9.60
CA GLU A 59 18.06 -15.81 -10.30
C GLU A 59 19.03 -14.69 -9.88
N GLY A 60 18.95 -14.24 -8.62
CA GLY A 60 19.71 -13.11 -8.08
C GLY A 60 19.22 -11.73 -8.54
N SER A 61 18.15 -11.65 -9.34
CA SER A 61 17.64 -10.39 -9.89
C SER A 61 16.76 -9.64 -8.89
N VAL A 62 17.34 -8.63 -8.22
CA VAL A 62 16.61 -7.71 -7.35
C VAL A 62 15.47 -6.99 -8.09
N VAL A 63 15.69 -6.63 -9.35
CA VAL A 63 14.67 -5.95 -10.18
C VAL A 63 13.46 -6.85 -10.40
N SER A 64 13.69 -8.13 -10.72
CA SER A 64 12.60 -9.09 -10.92
C SER A 64 11.85 -9.38 -9.62
N TYR A 65 12.58 -9.53 -8.51
CA TYR A 65 12.01 -9.70 -7.17
C TYR A 65 11.11 -8.52 -6.76
N LEU A 66 11.60 -7.29 -6.92
CA LEU A 66 10.85 -6.08 -6.60
C LEU A 66 9.65 -5.92 -7.55
N GLY A 67 9.84 -6.16 -8.84
CA GLY A 67 8.76 -6.09 -9.84
C GLY A 67 7.62 -7.05 -9.54
N PHE A 68 7.95 -8.29 -9.16
CA PHE A 68 6.97 -9.28 -8.73
C PHE A 68 6.19 -8.83 -7.47
N ASN A 69 6.90 -8.39 -6.44
CA ASN A 69 6.29 -7.88 -5.21
C ASN A 69 5.40 -6.64 -5.46
N LEU A 70 5.77 -5.79 -6.43
CA LEU A 70 4.99 -4.63 -6.82
C LEU A 70 3.66 -5.06 -7.45
N GLN A 71 3.67 -6.09 -8.30
CA GLN A 71 2.45 -6.63 -8.91
C GLN A 71 1.52 -7.27 -7.90
N ILE A 72 2.05 -8.05 -6.95
CA ILE A 72 1.25 -8.63 -5.86
C ILE A 72 0.63 -7.52 -5.01
N THR A 73 1.44 -6.53 -4.63
CA THR A 73 0.97 -5.38 -3.85
C THR A 73 -0.12 -4.62 -4.61
N GLY A 74 0.07 -4.37 -5.91
CA GLY A 74 -0.93 -3.78 -6.81
C GLY A 74 -2.28 -4.47 -6.75
N ARG A 75 -2.30 -5.80 -6.88
CA ARG A 75 -3.54 -6.59 -6.83
C ARG A 75 -4.19 -6.55 -5.45
N ALA A 76 -3.41 -6.73 -4.39
CA ALA A 76 -3.90 -6.71 -3.01
C ALA A 76 -4.41 -5.33 -2.57
N PHE A 77 -3.87 -4.26 -3.16
CA PHE A 77 -4.18 -2.88 -2.80
C PHE A 77 -5.46 -2.34 -3.42
N ALA A 78 -6.01 -3.01 -4.44
CA ALA A 78 -7.22 -2.56 -5.14
C ALA A 78 -8.43 -2.37 -4.20
N LEU A 79 -8.65 -3.32 -3.27
CA LEU A 79 -9.73 -3.24 -2.29
C LEU A 79 -9.52 -2.11 -1.27
N PRO A 80 -8.34 -1.98 -0.60
CA PRO A 80 -8.02 -0.83 0.22
C PRO A 80 -8.23 0.52 -0.48
N LEU A 81 -7.79 0.64 -1.73
CA LEU A 81 -7.95 1.85 -2.53
C LEU A 81 -9.43 2.18 -2.76
N LEU A 82 -10.25 1.18 -3.11
CA LEU A 82 -11.68 1.35 -3.33
C LEU A 82 -12.38 1.85 -2.06
N VAL A 83 -12.06 1.27 -0.89
CA VAL A 83 -12.63 1.68 0.39
C VAL A 83 -12.27 3.14 0.69
N LEU A 84 -11.00 3.52 0.56
CA LEU A 84 -10.56 4.89 0.76
C LEU A 84 -11.26 5.85 -0.21
N ALA A 85 -11.34 5.50 -1.49
CA ALA A 85 -11.98 6.33 -2.51
C ALA A 85 -13.47 6.55 -2.22
N VAL A 86 -14.22 5.49 -1.85
CA VAL A 86 -15.64 5.59 -1.50
C VAL A 86 -15.86 6.54 -0.33
N VAL A 87 -15.03 6.45 0.71
CA VAL A 87 -15.14 7.35 1.86
C VAL A 87 -14.86 8.79 1.45
N VAL A 88 -13.78 9.05 0.70
CA VAL A 88 -13.41 10.39 0.25
C VAL A 88 -14.49 11.02 -0.64
N VAL A 89 -14.99 10.28 -1.63
CA VAL A 89 -16.08 10.75 -2.52
C VAL A 89 -17.35 11.04 -1.71
N GLY A 90 -17.73 10.14 -0.80
CA GLY A 90 -18.87 10.33 0.08
C GLY A 90 -18.73 11.57 0.98
N ARG A 91 -17.51 11.91 1.39
CA ARG A 91 -17.23 13.13 2.16
C ARG A 91 -17.36 14.39 1.31
N PHE A 92 -16.77 14.44 0.11
CA PHE A 92 -16.88 15.62 -0.76
C PHE A 92 -18.32 15.91 -1.17
N LYS A 93 -19.13 14.87 -1.41
CA LYS A 93 -20.57 15.02 -1.71
C LYS A 93 -21.37 15.66 -0.56
N ARG A 94 -20.91 15.58 0.69
CA ARG A 94 -21.59 16.19 1.86
C ARG A 94 -21.08 17.59 2.21
N ALA A 95 -19.93 17.99 1.65
CA ALA A 95 -19.28 19.27 1.96
C ALA A 95 -19.61 20.38 0.95
N GLY A 96 -20.18 20.03 -0.20
CA GLY A 96 -20.81 20.96 -1.15
C GLY A 96 -22.32 20.92 -1.04
#